data_AF-K0VIX2-F1
#
_entry.id   AF-K0VIX2-F1
#
_cell.length_a   1.000
_cell.length_b   1.000
_cell.length_c   1.000
_cell.angle_alpha   90.00
_cell.angle_beta   90.00
_cell.angle_gamma   90.00
#
_symmetry.space_group_name_H-M   'P 1'
#
loop_
_entity.id
_entity.type
_entity.pdbx_description
1 polymer ?
#
loop_
_entity_poly.entity_id
_entity_poly.type
_entity_poly.pdbx_seq_one_letter_code
_entity_poly.pdbx_strand_id
1 'polypeptide(L)'
;MPNADAVTGVVLAAGAGSRFGKPKVLADEGNWLAQAVASLDVGGCDEVIVVLGAAVVDVPAPARAVVATRWAEGMSVSVREGLKAAGTAEWVVLHTVDTPDVVADVVARVLSAARRSGSGLARAVYHGRPGHPVVVARRHLGELADALNGDQGARTFLGGRGDVIAVECGDLATGVDIDER
;
A
#
# COMPACT_ATOMS: atom_id res chain seq x y z
N MET A 1 -4.90 25.81 2.10
CA MET A 1 -5.79 25.04 1.20
C MET A 1 -5.24 23.63 1.12
N PRO A 2 -6.06 22.56 1.16
CA PRO A 2 -5.52 21.22 0.95
C PRO A 2 -4.80 21.19 -0.40
N ASN A 3 -3.59 20.63 -0.41
CA ASN A 3 -2.79 20.51 -1.63
C ASN A 3 -3.56 19.61 -2.60
N ALA A 4 -3.99 20.19 -3.73
CA ALA A 4 -4.83 19.52 -4.72
C ALA A 4 -4.13 18.35 -5.44
N ASP A 5 -2.85 18.12 -5.16
CA ASP A 5 -2.05 17.05 -5.73
C ASP A 5 -1.37 16.17 -4.66
N ALA A 6 -1.83 16.28 -3.40
CA ALA A 6 -1.26 15.57 -2.26
C ALA A 6 -1.30 14.05 -2.43
N VAL A 7 -0.20 13.39 -2.08
CA VAL A 7 -0.01 11.94 -2.15
C VAL A 7 0.20 11.37 -0.75
N THR A 8 -0.66 10.45 -0.33
CA THR A 8 -0.46 9.70 0.90
C THR A 8 -0.09 8.26 0.60
N GLY A 9 1.06 7.83 1.09
CA GLY A 9 1.48 6.43 1.13
C GLY A 9 0.88 5.72 2.33
N VAL A 10 0.37 4.51 2.12
CA VAL A 10 -0.22 3.67 3.17
C VAL A 10 0.45 2.31 3.14
N VAL A 11 1.18 1.98 4.20
CA VAL A 11 1.73 0.64 4.45
C VAL A 11 0.69 -0.18 5.21
N LEU A 12 0.20 -1.26 4.60
CA LEU A 12 -0.70 -2.22 5.23
C LEU A 12 0.14 -3.24 6.03
N ALA A 13 0.10 -3.14 7.36
CA ALA A 13 0.99 -3.89 8.24
C ALA A 13 0.28 -4.47 9.48
N ALA A 14 -1.05 -4.53 9.45
CA ALA A 14 -1.88 -4.90 10.59
C ALA A 14 -2.02 -6.42 10.82
N GLY A 15 -1.59 -7.24 9.87
CA GLY A 15 -1.77 -8.69 9.91
C GLY A 15 -0.91 -9.40 10.95
N ALA A 16 -1.44 -10.49 11.52
CA ALA A 16 -0.73 -11.32 12.48
C ALA A 16 0.44 -12.14 11.89
N GLY A 17 0.54 -12.21 10.56
CA GLY A 17 1.57 -13.00 9.87
C GLY A 17 1.51 -14.49 10.25
N SER A 18 0.30 -15.05 10.36
CA SER A 18 0.07 -16.42 10.84
C SER A 18 0.85 -17.48 10.05
N ARG A 19 0.98 -17.31 8.72
CA ARG A 19 1.82 -18.18 7.86
C ARG A 19 3.32 -17.96 8.05
N PHE A 20 3.71 -16.71 8.33
CA PHE A 20 5.11 -16.32 8.57
C PHE A 20 5.59 -16.64 9.99
N GLY A 21 4.66 -16.93 10.93
CA GLY A 21 4.93 -17.26 12.33
C GLY A 21 5.08 -16.06 13.27
N LYS A 22 5.06 -14.82 12.75
CA LYS A 22 5.05 -13.58 13.54
C LYS A 22 4.50 -12.40 12.72
N PRO A 23 4.06 -11.30 13.37
CA PRO A 23 3.71 -10.06 12.68
C PRO A 23 4.88 -9.57 11.81
N LYS A 24 4.63 -9.34 10.51
CA LYS A 24 5.68 -9.01 9.53
C LYS A 24 6.33 -7.64 9.77
N VAL A 25 5.69 -6.76 10.55
CA VAL A 25 6.32 -5.52 11.05
C VAL A 25 7.55 -5.76 11.94
N LEU A 26 7.70 -6.98 12.49
CA LEU A 26 8.85 -7.42 13.27
C LEU A 26 9.82 -8.30 12.45
N ALA A 27 9.59 -8.45 11.15
CA ALA A 27 10.49 -9.19 10.27
C ALA A 27 11.82 -8.44 10.11
N ASP A 28 12.91 -9.20 10.03
CA ASP A 28 14.26 -8.64 9.87
C ASP A 28 14.56 -7.49 10.85
N GLU A 29 14.20 -7.68 12.13
CA GLU A 29 14.38 -6.68 13.19
C GLU A 29 13.71 -5.32 12.90
N GLY A 30 12.63 -5.32 12.11
CA GLY A 30 11.88 -4.13 11.72
C GLY A 30 12.36 -3.49 10.41
N ASN A 31 13.41 -4.03 9.78
CA ASN A 31 13.98 -3.50 8.55
C ASN A 31 12.96 -3.49 7.39
N TRP A 32 12.10 -4.50 7.28
CA TRP A 32 11.06 -4.53 6.23
C TRP A 32 10.08 -3.35 6.35
N LEU A 33 9.71 -2.99 7.58
CA LEU A 33 8.86 -1.82 7.82
C LEU A 33 9.59 -0.53 7.45
N ALA A 34 10.87 -0.41 7.83
CA ALA A 34 11.69 0.75 7.47
C ALA A 34 11.84 0.90 5.94
N GLN A 35 12.06 -0.20 5.22
CA GLN A 35 12.14 -0.22 3.76
C GLN A 35 10.82 0.19 3.10
N ALA A 36 9.68 -0.35 3.57
CA ALA A 36 8.37 0.01 3.04
C ALA A 36 8.00 1.48 3.30
N VAL A 37 8.42 2.04 4.44
CA VAL A 37 8.24 3.48 4.72
C VAL A 37 9.14 4.31 3.82
N ALA A 38 10.43 3.95 3.71
CA ALA A 38 11.39 4.68 2.88
C ALA A 38 11.01 4.63 1.38
N SER A 39 10.49 3.51 0.89
CA SER A 39 10.05 3.37 -0.51
C SER A 39 8.91 4.33 -0.83
N LEU A 40 7.96 4.53 0.09
CA LEU A 40 6.85 5.46 -0.09
C LEU A 40 7.29 6.92 0.00
N ASP A 41 8.07 7.25 1.04
CA ASP A 41 8.57 8.61 1.28
C ASP A 41 9.43 9.11 0.11
N VAL A 42 10.52 8.40 -0.18
CA VAL A 42 11.43 8.74 -1.29
C VAL A 42 10.75 8.57 -2.65
N GLY A 43 9.74 7.70 -2.74
CA GLY A 43 8.95 7.45 -3.95
C GLY A 43 7.98 8.58 -4.32
N GLY A 44 7.86 9.61 -3.49
CA GLY A 44 7.06 10.81 -3.78
C GLY A 44 5.72 10.87 -3.06
N CYS A 45 5.57 10.19 -1.92
CA CYS A 45 4.45 10.42 -1.00
C CYS A 45 4.77 11.61 -0.09
N ASP A 46 3.84 12.55 0.04
CA ASP A 46 3.96 13.71 0.94
C ASP A 46 3.75 13.32 2.42
N GLU A 47 3.01 12.22 2.65
CA GLU A 47 2.74 11.64 3.96
C GLU A 47 2.81 10.12 3.88
N VAL A 48 3.37 9.48 4.90
CA VAL A 48 3.38 8.01 5.04
C VAL A 48 2.61 7.60 6.30
N ILE A 49 1.64 6.71 6.11
CA ILE A 49 0.82 6.12 7.17
C ILE A 49 1.10 4.63 7.24
N VAL A 50 1.40 4.13 8.43
CA VAL A 50 1.50 2.70 8.69
C VAL A 50 0.26 2.24 9.43
N VAL A 51 -0.49 1.33 8.83
CA VAL A 51 -1.65 0.70 9.48
C VAL A 51 -1.19 -0.53 10.25
N LEU A 52 -1.24 -0.43 11.56
CA LEU A 52 -0.88 -1.46 12.53
C LEU A 52 -2.13 -2.20 13.03
N GLY A 53 -1.92 -3.34 13.70
CA GLY A 53 -3.00 -4.20 14.16
C GLY A 53 -2.50 -5.22 15.17
N ALA A 54 -2.24 -6.45 14.70
CA ALA A 54 -1.80 -7.57 15.55
C ALA A 54 -0.54 -7.27 16.39
N ALA A 55 0.33 -6.40 15.89
CA ALA A 55 1.40 -5.79 16.66
C ALA A 55 1.33 -4.27 16.52
N VAL A 56 1.59 -3.57 17.62
CA VAL A 56 1.79 -2.12 17.65
C VAL A 56 3.27 -1.89 17.96
N VAL A 57 3.96 -1.20 17.06
CA VAL A 57 5.40 -0.94 17.11
C VAL A 57 5.66 0.54 16.88
N ASP A 58 6.83 1.01 17.27
CA ASP A 58 7.29 2.34 16.86
C ASP A 58 7.52 2.34 15.34
N VAL A 59 6.94 3.34 14.68
CA VAL A 59 7.05 3.50 13.23
C VAL A 59 8.24 4.41 12.91
N PRO A 60 9.05 4.07 11.90
CA PRO A 60 10.18 4.91 11.52
C PRO A 60 9.70 6.23 10.91
N ALA A 61 10.40 7.32 11.21
CA ALA A 61 10.16 8.61 10.57
C ALA A 61 10.40 8.51 9.04
N PRO A 62 9.65 9.28 8.21
CA PRO A 62 8.67 10.30 8.60
C PRO A 62 7.25 9.75 8.82
N ALA A 63 7.06 8.43 8.88
CA ALA A 63 5.74 7.85 8.97
C ALA A 63 5.06 8.07 10.32
N ARG A 64 3.73 8.01 10.33
CA ARG A 64 2.92 7.92 11.54
C ARG A 64 2.05 6.67 11.56
N ALA A 65 1.75 6.18 12.76
CA ALA A 65 0.94 4.98 12.96
C ALA A 65 -0.55 5.29 12.98
N VAL A 66 -1.35 4.34 12.47
CA VAL A 66 -2.79 4.22 12.69
C VAL A 66 -3.06 2.78 13.12
N VAL A 67 -3.83 2.59 14.18
CA VAL A 67 -4.13 1.25 14.70
C VAL A 67 -5.52 0.82 14.24
N ALA A 68 -5.57 -0.22 13.40
CA ALA A 68 -6.82 -0.90 13.05
C ALA A 68 -7.22 -1.83 14.20
N THR A 69 -8.07 -1.36 15.12
CA THR A 69 -8.48 -2.12 16.31
C THR A 69 -9.20 -3.44 15.97
N ARG A 70 -9.89 -3.47 14.83
CA ARG A 70 -10.64 -4.62 14.32
C ARG A 70 -9.90 -5.36 13.20
N TRP A 71 -8.56 -5.31 13.21
CA TRP A 71 -7.72 -5.96 12.20
C TRP A 71 -8.06 -7.45 11.99
N ALA A 72 -8.52 -8.14 13.03
CA ALA A 72 -8.87 -9.55 12.99
C ALA A 72 -10.12 -9.85 12.13
N GLU A 73 -10.93 -8.85 11.78
CA GLU A 73 -12.06 -8.99 10.84
C GLU A 73 -11.61 -9.08 9.37
N GLY A 74 -10.32 -8.84 9.09
CA GLY A 74 -9.70 -9.08 7.79
C GLY A 74 -8.99 -7.87 7.18
N MET A 75 -8.34 -8.11 6.05
CA MET A 75 -7.56 -7.09 5.31
C MET A 75 -8.38 -5.83 4.97
N SER A 76 -9.67 -5.99 4.70
CA SER A 76 -10.58 -4.88 4.40
C SER A 76 -10.60 -3.80 5.48
N VAL A 77 -10.52 -4.16 6.77
CA VAL A 77 -10.48 -3.18 7.87
C VAL A 77 -9.20 -2.34 7.80
N SER A 78 -8.06 -2.99 7.55
CA SER A 78 -6.77 -2.32 7.46
C SER A 78 -6.73 -1.31 6.31
N VAL A 79 -7.25 -1.70 5.14
CA VAL A 79 -7.37 -0.79 4.01
C VAL A 79 -8.32 0.37 4.34
N ARG A 80 -9.51 0.11 4.91
CA ARG A 80 -10.46 1.17 5.30
C ARG A 80 -9.87 2.19 6.27
N GLU A 81 -9.16 1.74 7.31
CA GLU A 81 -8.52 2.64 8.27
C GLU A 81 -7.39 3.45 7.61
N GLY A 82 -6.60 2.84 6.72
CA GLY A 82 -5.61 3.54 5.91
C GLY A 82 -6.22 4.62 5.01
N LEU A 83 -7.28 4.29 4.28
CA LEU A 83 -8.00 5.23 3.41
C LEU A 83 -8.62 6.39 4.20
N LYS A 84 -9.23 6.10 5.35
CA LYS A 84 -9.79 7.10 6.25
C LYS A 84 -8.70 8.04 6.76
N ALA A 85 -7.54 7.49 7.13
CA ALA A 85 -6.43 8.25 7.65
C ALA A 85 -5.71 9.11 6.59
N ALA A 86 -5.77 8.72 5.31
CA ALA A 86 -5.28 9.52 4.18
C ALA A 86 -6.15 10.77 3.91
N GLY A 87 -7.36 10.84 4.49
CA GLY A 87 -8.16 12.05 4.56
C GLY A 87 -8.44 12.70 3.21
N THR A 88 -7.90 13.90 2.99
CA THR A 88 -8.18 14.71 1.80
C THR A 88 -7.17 14.54 0.65
N ALA A 89 -6.25 13.58 0.72
CA ALA A 89 -5.26 13.34 -0.32
C ALA A 89 -5.91 13.11 -1.69
N GLU A 90 -5.24 13.59 -2.74
CA GLU A 90 -5.67 13.37 -4.13
C GLU A 90 -5.24 11.98 -4.62
N TRP A 91 -4.13 11.47 -4.12
CA TRP A 91 -3.59 10.16 -4.47
C TRP A 91 -3.32 9.34 -3.22
N VAL A 92 -3.71 8.07 -3.24
CA VAL A 92 -3.32 7.09 -2.22
C VAL A 92 -2.45 6.01 -2.86
N VAL A 93 -1.27 5.78 -2.30
CA VAL A 93 -0.38 4.69 -2.67
C VAL A 93 -0.50 3.57 -1.63
N LEU A 94 -1.17 2.48 -1.98
CA LEU A 94 -1.27 1.29 -1.13
C LEU A 94 -0.05 0.40 -1.35
N HIS A 95 0.66 0.09 -0.27
CA HIS A 95 1.82 -0.79 -0.25
C HIS A 95 1.76 -1.75 0.95
N THR A 96 2.66 -2.72 0.98
CA THR A 96 2.66 -3.82 1.95
C THR A 96 4.08 -4.09 2.44
N VAL A 97 4.18 -4.53 3.69
CA VAL A 97 5.47 -4.78 4.36
C VAL A 97 6.16 -6.07 3.89
N ASP A 98 5.46 -6.94 3.17
CA ASP A 98 5.95 -8.25 2.76
C ASP A 98 6.62 -8.30 1.38
N THR A 99 6.84 -7.13 0.78
CA THR A 99 7.59 -6.97 -0.47
C THR A 99 8.87 -6.15 -0.22
N PRO A 100 9.82 -6.66 0.58
CA PRO A 100 10.96 -5.86 1.06
C PRO A 100 11.94 -5.43 -0.03
N ASP A 101 11.85 -6.04 -1.22
CA ASP A 101 12.66 -5.69 -2.39
C ASP A 101 12.07 -4.53 -3.21
N VAL A 102 10.85 -4.07 -2.90
CA VAL A 102 10.20 -2.97 -3.62
C VAL A 102 10.77 -1.63 -3.16
N VAL A 103 11.43 -0.95 -4.10
CA VAL A 103 12.15 0.31 -3.86
C VAL A 103 11.37 1.56 -4.28
N ALA A 104 11.86 2.73 -3.87
CA ALA A 104 11.26 4.03 -4.18
C ALA A 104 11.04 4.27 -5.69
N ASP A 105 11.95 3.78 -6.54
CA ASP A 105 11.82 3.92 -8.00
C ASP A 105 10.57 3.22 -8.54
N VAL A 106 10.14 2.11 -7.93
CA VAL A 106 8.89 1.44 -8.27
C VAL A 106 7.71 2.34 -7.91
N VAL A 107 7.69 2.87 -6.68
CA VAL A 107 6.63 3.77 -6.20
C VAL A 107 6.49 4.98 -7.11
N ALA A 108 7.60 5.66 -7.41
CA ALA A 108 7.64 6.81 -8.29
C ALA A 108 7.13 6.47 -9.70
N ARG A 109 7.53 5.32 -10.26
CA ARG A 109 7.11 4.87 -11.59
C ARG A 109 5.60 4.63 -11.66
N VAL A 110 5.03 3.94 -10.66
CA VAL A 110 3.59 3.64 -10.62
C VAL A 110 2.76 4.90 -10.36
N LEU A 111 3.19 5.77 -9.44
CA LEU A 111 2.55 7.06 -9.16
C LEU A 111 2.54 7.96 -10.40
N SER A 112 3.66 8.03 -11.10
CA SER A 112 3.79 8.81 -12.33
C SER A 112 2.87 8.29 -13.45
N ALA A 113 2.69 6.97 -13.55
CA ALA A 113 1.76 6.36 -14.49
C ALA A 113 0.30 6.68 -14.15
N ALA A 114 -0.08 6.60 -12.87
CA ALA A 114 -1.42 6.98 -12.42
C ALA A 114 -1.74 8.45 -12.73
N ARG A 115 -0.81 9.37 -12.43
CA ARG A 115 -0.96 10.82 -12.70
C ARG A 115 -1.16 11.14 -14.18
N ARG A 116 -0.49 10.41 -15.09
CA ARG A 116 -0.66 10.58 -16.54
C ARG A 116 -1.90 9.90 -17.10
N SER A 117 -2.51 8.98 -16.35
CA SER A 117 -3.66 8.22 -16.81
C SER A 117 -4.96 9.01 -16.65
N GLY A 118 -5.90 8.85 -17.59
CA GLY A 118 -7.24 9.42 -17.45
C GLY A 118 -8.03 8.80 -16.28
N SER A 119 -7.77 7.53 -15.94
CA SER A 119 -8.44 6.82 -14.85
C SER A 119 -7.90 7.19 -13.48
N GLY A 120 -6.63 7.58 -13.36
CA GLY A 120 -5.98 7.81 -12.06
C GLY A 120 -5.75 6.51 -11.26
N LEU A 121 -5.71 5.37 -11.95
CA LEU A 121 -5.50 4.05 -11.36
C LEU A 121 -4.28 3.41 -12.00
N ALA A 122 -3.31 3.00 -11.17
CA ALA A 122 -2.17 2.21 -11.63
C ALA A 122 -1.78 1.15 -10.61
N ARG A 123 -1.14 0.08 -11.07
CA ARG A 123 -0.55 -0.95 -10.20
C ARG A 123 0.77 -1.43 -10.78
N ALA A 124 1.69 -1.78 -9.89
CA ALA A 124 2.89 -2.49 -10.28
C ALA A 124 2.56 -3.87 -10.87
N VAL A 125 3.36 -4.28 -11.84
CA VAL A 125 3.36 -5.62 -12.43
C VAL A 125 4.82 -6.08 -12.51
N TYR A 126 5.06 -7.34 -12.16
CA TYR A 126 6.39 -7.93 -12.15
C TYR A 126 6.37 -9.21 -12.97
N HIS A 127 6.97 -9.16 -14.15
CA HIS A 127 6.96 -10.24 -15.14
C HIS A 127 5.53 -10.73 -15.42
N GLY A 128 4.62 -9.78 -15.67
CA GLY A 128 3.20 -10.06 -15.95
C GLY A 128 2.33 -10.39 -14.73
N ARG A 129 2.90 -10.45 -13.52
CA ARG A 129 2.14 -10.70 -12.28
C ARG A 129 1.79 -9.40 -11.58
N PRO A 130 0.49 -9.09 -11.35
CA PRO A 130 0.09 -7.89 -10.60
C PRO A 130 0.60 -7.93 -9.16
N GLY A 131 1.11 -6.80 -8.67
CA GLY A 131 1.63 -6.65 -7.31
C GLY A 131 1.44 -5.24 -6.75
N HIS A 132 2.18 -4.94 -5.69
CA HIS A 132 2.22 -3.63 -5.03
C HIS A 132 3.45 -2.81 -5.49
N PRO A 133 3.40 -1.47 -5.41
CA PRO A 133 2.29 -0.65 -4.92
C PRO A 133 1.13 -0.52 -5.92
N VAL A 134 -0.03 -0.13 -5.38
CA VAL A 134 -1.22 0.29 -6.13
C VAL A 134 -1.46 1.77 -5.87
N VAL A 135 -1.73 2.54 -6.92
CA VAL A 135 -2.05 3.97 -6.83
C VAL A 135 -3.50 4.20 -7.20
N VAL A 136 -4.21 4.91 -6.34
CA VAL A 136 -5.65 5.17 -6.46
C VAL A 136 -5.92 6.67 -6.29
N ALA A 137 -6.48 7.30 -7.33
CA ALA A 137 -6.95 8.67 -7.24
C ALA A 137 -8.16 8.81 -6.32
N ARG A 138 -8.31 9.98 -5.70
CA ARG A 138 -9.35 10.32 -4.71
C ARG A 138 -10.76 9.95 -5.13
N ARG A 139 -11.10 10.22 -6.40
CA ARG A 139 -12.42 9.92 -6.97
C ARG A 139 -12.84 8.45 -6.86
N HIS A 140 -11.87 7.54 -6.75
CA HIS A 140 -12.11 6.10 -6.64
C HIS A 140 -12.07 5.57 -5.21
N LEU A 141 -11.68 6.38 -4.21
CA LEU A 141 -11.50 5.89 -2.84
C LEU A 141 -12.83 5.46 -2.20
N GLY A 142 -13.94 6.10 -2.58
CA GLY A 142 -15.28 5.69 -2.16
C GLY A 142 -15.66 4.32 -2.73
N GLU A 143 -15.55 4.15 -4.06
CA GLU A 143 -15.81 2.87 -4.72
C GLU A 143 -14.90 1.74 -4.21
N LEU A 144 -13.61 2.05 -4.01
CA LEU A 144 -12.67 1.12 -3.41
C LEU A 144 -13.13 0.73 -2.01
N ALA A 145 -13.47 1.70 -1.15
CA ALA A 145 -13.95 1.41 0.20
C ALA A 145 -15.21 0.53 0.16
N ASP A 146 -16.17 0.79 -0.70
CA ASP A 146 -17.41 0.01 -0.80
C ASP A 146 -17.17 -1.43 -1.29
N ALA A 147 -16.17 -1.63 -2.15
CA ALA A 147 -15.82 -2.95 -2.69
C ALA A 147 -15.05 -3.85 -1.70
N LEU A 148 -14.52 -3.31 -0.60
CA LEU A 148 -13.74 -4.08 0.38
C LEU A 148 -14.63 -4.97 1.26
N ASN A 149 -14.35 -6.27 1.29
CA ASN A 149 -15.08 -7.23 2.13
C ASN A 149 -14.16 -8.35 2.64
N GLY A 150 -14.21 -8.63 3.95
CA GLY A 150 -13.41 -9.68 4.60
C GLY A 150 -11.91 -9.53 4.33
N ASP A 151 -11.29 -10.59 3.79
CA ASP A 151 -9.87 -10.64 3.45
C ASP A 151 -9.52 -10.10 2.06
N GLN A 152 -10.51 -9.60 1.31
CA GLN A 152 -10.25 -9.02 0.01
C GLN A 152 -9.75 -7.58 0.15
N GLY A 153 -8.50 -7.36 -0.24
CA GLY A 153 -7.92 -6.03 -0.40
C GLY A 153 -8.35 -5.36 -1.72
N ALA A 154 -7.57 -4.38 -2.17
CA ALA A 154 -7.83 -3.63 -3.41
C ALA A 154 -7.89 -4.52 -4.67
N ARG A 155 -7.38 -5.76 -4.61
CA ARG A 155 -7.39 -6.72 -5.73
C ARG A 155 -8.76 -6.90 -6.38
N THR A 156 -9.83 -7.05 -5.59
CA THR A 156 -11.19 -7.23 -6.12
C THR A 156 -11.68 -5.99 -6.86
N PHE A 157 -11.44 -4.80 -6.28
CA PHE A 157 -11.76 -3.53 -6.91
C PHE A 157 -11.03 -3.34 -8.25
N LEU A 158 -9.77 -3.78 -8.35
CA LEU A 158 -8.96 -3.66 -9.57
C LEU A 158 -9.23 -4.76 -10.60
N GLY A 159 -9.64 -5.96 -10.18
CA GLY A 159 -9.67 -7.17 -11.01
C GLY A 159 -10.69 -7.17 -12.15
N GLY A 160 -11.74 -6.35 -12.06
CA GLY A 160 -12.76 -6.21 -13.11
C GLY A 160 -12.59 -4.98 -14.00
N ARG A 161 -11.51 -4.20 -13.81
CA ARG A 161 -11.35 -2.88 -14.40
C ARG A 161 -10.40 -2.89 -15.60
N GLY A 162 -10.88 -2.44 -16.75
CA GLY A 162 -10.06 -2.25 -17.97
C GLY A 162 -9.30 -0.93 -18.00
N ASP A 163 -9.52 -0.04 -17.03
CA ASP A 163 -8.96 1.30 -16.95
C ASP A 163 -7.77 1.40 -15.96
N VAL A 164 -7.34 0.29 -15.34
CA VAL A 164 -6.18 0.25 -14.45
C VAL A 164 -4.91 0.12 -15.27
N ILE A 165 -3.99 1.08 -15.12
CA ILE A 165 -2.69 1.02 -15.80
C ILE A 165 -1.80 -0.03 -15.14
N ALA A 166 -1.43 -1.07 -15.90
CA ALA A 166 -0.41 -2.02 -15.52
C ALA A 166 0.98 -1.43 -15.79
N VAL A 167 1.81 -1.34 -14.74
CA VAL A 167 3.15 -0.73 -14.82
C VAL A 167 4.21 -1.79 -14.57
N GLU A 168 4.90 -2.22 -15.62
CA GLU A 168 5.95 -3.22 -15.51
C GLU A 168 7.16 -2.67 -14.73
N CYS A 169 7.57 -3.40 -13.70
CA CYS A 169 8.61 -3.04 -12.75
C CYS A 169 9.57 -4.21 -12.45
N GLY A 170 9.52 -5.31 -13.23
CA GLY A 170 10.41 -6.46 -13.08
C GLY A 170 11.91 -6.16 -13.30
N ASP A 171 12.24 -4.99 -13.84
CA ASP A 171 13.60 -4.46 -13.93
C ASP A 171 14.11 -3.84 -12.61
N LEU A 172 13.21 -3.53 -11.67
CA LEU A 172 13.52 -2.84 -10.42
C LEU A 172 13.39 -3.74 -9.18
N ALA A 173 12.43 -4.65 -9.18
CA ALA A 173 12.15 -5.55 -8.07
C ALA A 173 11.50 -6.84 -8.59
N THR A 174 11.50 -7.88 -7.77
CA THR A 174 10.77 -9.11 -8.04
C THR A 174 9.29 -8.99 -7.68
N GLY A 175 8.98 -8.12 -6.70
CA GLY A 175 7.62 -7.91 -6.19
C GLY A 175 6.99 -9.15 -5.59
N VAL A 176 7.83 -10.06 -5.07
CA VAL A 176 7.39 -11.32 -4.47
C VAL A 176 7.01 -11.07 -3.01
N ASP A 177 5.75 -11.35 -2.70
CA ASP A 177 5.25 -11.33 -1.32
C ASP A 177 5.89 -12.50 -0.53
N ILE A 178 6.60 -12.19 0.56
CA ILE A 178 7.19 -13.20 1.44
C ILE A 178 6.17 -13.57 2.53
N ASP A 179 5.45 -14.66 2.32
CA ASP A 179 4.39 -15.18 3.21
C ASP A 179 4.85 -16.27 4.18
N GLU A 180 5.94 -16.96 3.87
CA GLU A 180 6.47 -18.12 4.60
C GLU A 180 7.98 -17.93 4.85
N ARG A 181 8.52 -18.62 5.86
CA ARG A 181 9.94 -18.55 6.25
C ARG A 181 10.71 -19.79 5.83
#